data_AF-A0A0T6AMV0-F1
#
_entry.id   AF-A0A0T6AMV0-F1
#
_cell.length_a   1.000
_cell.length_b   1.000
_cell.length_c   1.000
_cell.angle_alpha   90.00
_cell.angle_beta   90.00
_cell.angle_gamma   90.00
#
_symmetry.space_group_name_H-M   'P 1'
#
loop_
_entity.id
_entity.type
_entity.pdbx_description
1 polymer ?
#
loop_
_entity_poly.entity_id
_entity_poly.type
_entity_poly.pdbx_seq_one_letter_code
_entity_poly.pdbx_strand_id
1 'polypeptide(L)'
;TMMAAAGTLAHANHFLDPERLGIWQPLLEERTSTYQRCDRMVRLLAERTAAGPLTADDLETLLRDHEDRPESICRHPNPRLPEEERVETIFAVLMDLDALQMRYAGGTPCTVPFASLSLT
;
A
#
# COMPACT_ATOMS: atom_id res chain seq x y z
N THR A 1 -10.52 -3.35 -8.52
CA THR A 1 -10.67 -4.83 -8.34
C THR A 1 -9.39 -5.36 -7.75
N MET A 2 -9.46 -6.45 -6.99
CA MET A 2 -8.36 -6.89 -6.15
C MET A 2 -7.53 -8.01 -6.80
N MET A 3 -6.21 -7.99 -6.62
CA MET A 3 -5.30 -9.01 -7.14
C MET A 3 -5.02 -10.04 -6.04
N ALA A 4 -5.40 -11.30 -6.28
CA ALA A 4 -5.26 -12.38 -5.31
C ALA A 4 -4.17 -13.36 -5.72
N ALA A 5 -3.30 -13.75 -4.79
CA ALA A 5 -2.27 -14.75 -4.98
C ALA A 5 -1.91 -15.44 -3.65
N ALA A 6 -1.90 -16.77 -3.63
CA ALA A 6 -1.43 -17.58 -2.49
C ALA A 6 -2.04 -17.18 -1.12
N GLY A 7 -3.34 -16.90 -1.07
CA GLY A 7 -4.03 -16.49 0.16
C GLY A 7 -3.82 -15.03 0.57
N THR A 8 -3.11 -14.25 -0.25
CA THR A 8 -2.95 -12.80 -0.09
C THR A 8 -3.74 -12.04 -1.15
N LEU A 9 -4.00 -10.78 -0.85
CA LEU A 9 -4.72 -9.90 -1.75
C LEU A 9 -4.18 -8.47 -1.65
N ALA A 10 -4.00 -7.81 -2.79
CA ALA A 10 -3.58 -6.42 -2.86
C ALA A 10 -4.50 -5.59 -3.76
N HIS A 11 -4.55 -4.30 -3.48
CA HIS A 11 -5.31 -3.32 -4.26
C HIS A 11 -4.62 -1.96 -4.17
N ALA A 12 -4.68 -1.20 -5.25
CA ALA A 12 -4.25 0.20 -5.28
C ALA A 12 -5.42 1.12 -5.65
N ASN A 13 -5.35 1.86 -6.76
CA ASN A 13 -6.34 2.86 -7.17
C ASN A 13 -6.81 2.68 -8.62
N HIS A 14 -6.61 1.49 -9.20
CA HIS A 14 -7.10 1.15 -10.55
C HIS A 14 -7.98 -0.11 -10.56
N PHE A 15 -8.68 -0.32 -11.67
CA PHE A 15 -9.29 -1.61 -11.99
C PHE A 15 -8.27 -2.49 -12.71
N LEU A 16 -8.13 -3.75 -12.27
CA LEU A 16 -7.22 -4.72 -12.91
C LEU A 16 -7.65 -5.09 -14.33
N ASP A 17 -8.95 -4.97 -14.62
CA ASP A 17 -9.53 -5.36 -15.90
C ASP A 17 -10.77 -4.48 -16.17
N PRO A 18 -10.56 -3.20 -16.54
CA PRO A 18 -11.65 -2.26 -16.78
C PRO A 18 -12.49 -2.64 -18.00
N GLU A 19 -11.87 -3.22 -19.03
CA GLU A 19 -12.56 -3.65 -20.26
C GLU A 19 -13.59 -4.74 -19.99
N ARG A 20 -13.21 -5.80 -19.25
CA ARG A 20 -14.16 -6.87 -18.89
C ARG A 20 -15.30 -6.37 -18.01
N LEU A 21 -15.07 -5.30 -17.24
CA LEU A 21 -16.09 -4.67 -16.42
C LEU A 21 -16.95 -3.67 -17.20
N GLY A 22 -16.60 -3.35 -18.45
CA GLY A 22 -17.26 -2.30 -19.22
C GLY A 22 -17.09 -0.90 -18.59
N ILE A 23 -16.00 -0.69 -17.83
CA ILE A 23 -15.74 0.55 -17.11
C ILE A 23 -14.68 1.36 -17.87
N TRP A 24 -14.97 2.63 -18.13
CA TRP A 24 -13.95 3.58 -18.56
C TRP A 24 -13.27 4.19 -17.33
N GLN A 25 -11.94 4.03 -17.24
CA GLN A 25 -11.13 4.63 -16.18
C GLN A 25 -10.05 5.52 -16.80
N PRO A 26 -10.29 6.84 -16.88
CA PRO A 26 -9.23 7.77 -17.27
C PRO A 26 -8.26 7.93 -16.09
N LEU A 27 -7.03 7.45 -16.26
CA LEU A 27 -5.93 7.79 -15.37
C LEU A 27 -5.14 8.93 -15.99
N LEU A 28 -4.90 9.99 -15.21
CA LEU A 28 -3.92 11.00 -15.56
C LEU A 28 -2.54 10.33 -15.61
N GLU A 29 -1.66 10.77 -16.51
CA GLU A 29 -0.31 10.20 -16.69
C GLU A 29 0.49 10.22 -15.37
N GLU A 30 0.36 11.32 -14.62
CA GLU A 30 0.90 11.57 -13.27
C GLU A 30 0.37 10.60 -12.19
N ARG A 31 -0.70 9.85 -12.48
CA ARG A 31 -1.40 8.94 -11.55
C ARG A 31 -1.29 7.47 -11.94
N THR A 32 -0.44 7.16 -12.92
CA THR A 32 -0.20 5.79 -13.35
C THR A 32 0.57 4.96 -12.31
N SER A 33 1.17 5.61 -11.29
CA SER A 33 1.86 4.97 -10.14
C SER A 33 1.04 3.91 -9.40
N THR A 34 -0.29 3.93 -9.58
CA THR A 34 -1.16 2.88 -9.05
C THR A 34 -0.84 1.48 -9.57
N TYR A 35 -0.33 1.33 -10.79
CA TYR A 35 0.00 0.01 -11.34
C TYR A 35 1.26 -0.54 -10.67
N GLN A 36 2.32 0.27 -10.62
CA GLN A 36 3.59 -0.08 -9.96
C GLN A 36 3.37 -0.46 -8.50
N ARG A 37 2.61 0.35 -7.73
CA ARG A 37 2.35 0.06 -6.31
C ARG A 37 1.58 -1.25 -6.09
N CYS A 38 0.62 -1.57 -6.97
CA CYS A 38 -0.15 -2.81 -6.86
C CYS A 38 0.73 -4.02 -7.16
N ASP A 39 1.47 -3.99 -8.27
CA ASP A 39 2.39 -5.05 -8.67
C ASP A 39 3.48 -5.25 -7.62
N ARG A 40 4.05 -4.16 -7.11
CA ARG A 40 5.05 -4.18 -6.05
C ARG A 40 4.53 -4.88 -4.79
N MET A 41 3.35 -4.49 -4.29
CA MET A 41 2.78 -5.10 -3.09
C MET A 41 2.51 -6.59 -3.29
N VAL A 42 2.04 -7.01 -4.47
CA VAL A 42 1.81 -8.44 -4.75
C VAL A 42 3.11 -9.23 -4.76
N ARG A 43 4.18 -8.72 -5.37
CA ARG A 43 5.49 -9.38 -5.37
C ARG A 43 6.03 -9.51 -3.95
N LEU A 44 5.99 -8.43 -3.19
CA LEU A 44 6.44 -8.41 -1.81
C LEU A 44 5.66 -9.39 -0.92
N LEU A 45 4.33 -9.45 -1.05
CA LEU A 45 3.49 -10.41 -0.32
C LEU A 45 3.82 -11.86 -0.73
N ALA A 46 4.00 -12.12 -2.02
CA ALA A 46 4.35 -13.46 -2.51
C ALA A 46 5.73 -13.91 -2.01
N GLU A 47 6.73 -13.03 -2.10
CA GLU A 47 8.09 -13.28 -1.59
C GLU A 47 8.07 -13.54 -0.09
N ARG A 48 7.36 -12.72 0.68
CA ARG A 48 7.32 -12.88 2.13
C ARG A 48 6.57 -14.13 2.55
N THR A 49 5.41 -14.42 1.95
CA THR A 49 4.63 -15.62 2.30
C THR A 49 5.33 -16.93 1.91
N ALA A 50 6.17 -16.92 0.88
CA ALA A 50 7.02 -18.06 0.55
C ALA A 50 8.04 -18.41 1.66
N ALA A 51 8.44 -17.42 2.48
CA ALA A 51 9.34 -17.63 3.62
C ALA A 51 8.63 -18.05 4.91
N GLY A 52 7.29 -18.10 4.93
CA GLY A 52 6.47 -18.48 6.09
C GLY A 52 5.33 -17.50 6.37
N PRO A 53 4.59 -17.68 7.48
CA PRO A 53 3.47 -16.81 7.84
C PRO A 53 3.86 -15.33 7.94
N LEU A 54 2.94 -14.45 7.54
CA LEU A 54 3.08 -13.01 7.71
C LEU A 54 2.92 -12.63 9.18
N THR A 55 3.81 -11.77 9.66
CA THR A 55 3.69 -11.12 10.97
C THR A 55 3.32 -9.65 10.79
N ALA A 56 2.88 -9.01 11.88
CA ALA A 56 2.64 -7.57 11.85
C ALA A 56 3.91 -6.77 11.49
N ASP A 57 5.09 -7.18 11.95
CA ASP A 57 6.35 -6.50 11.64
C ASP A 57 6.75 -6.62 10.15
N ASP A 58 6.41 -7.74 9.52
CA ASP A 58 6.57 -7.89 8.07
C ASP A 58 5.70 -6.86 7.34
N LEU A 59 4.42 -6.75 7.73
CA LEU A 59 3.49 -5.81 7.11
C LEU A 59 3.89 -4.35 7.34
N GLU A 60 4.46 -4.00 8.50
CA GLU A 60 5.03 -2.66 8.70
C GLU A 60 6.19 -2.38 7.77
N THR A 61 7.06 -3.36 7.57
CA THR A 61 8.19 -3.26 6.65
C THR A 61 7.72 -3.06 5.22
N LEU A 62 6.70 -3.82 4.81
CA LEU A 62 6.06 -3.73 3.50
C LEU A 62 5.44 -2.35 3.24
N LEU A 63 4.77 -1.77 4.25
CA LEU A 63 4.18 -0.42 4.17
C LEU A 63 5.23 0.70 4.17
N ARG A 64 6.49 0.39 4.49
CA ARG A 64 7.66 1.28 4.40
C ARG A 64 8.45 1.09 3.10
N ASP A 65 7.95 0.32 2.13
CA ASP A 65 8.64 0.12 0.86
C ASP A 65 8.73 1.42 0.04
N HIS A 66 9.91 1.66 -0.53
CA HIS A 66 10.26 2.88 -1.28
C HIS A 66 10.64 2.59 -2.74
N GLU A 67 10.30 1.42 -3.28
CA GLU A 67 10.50 1.17 -4.71
C GLU A 67 9.64 2.17 -5.52
N ASP A 68 10.25 2.80 -6.54
CA ASP A 68 9.65 3.88 -7.34
C ASP A 68 9.38 5.23 -6.62
N ARG A 69 10.13 5.55 -5.55
CA ARG A 69 10.06 6.87 -4.88
C ARG A 69 10.17 8.03 -5.90
N PRO A 70 9.34 9.10 -5.82
CA PRO A 70 8.40 9.45 -4.74
C PRO A 70 7.05 8.72 -4.76
N GLU A 71 6.77 7.96 -5.82
CA GLU A 71 5.48 7.34 -6.12
C GLU A 71 5.30 5.93 -5.52
N SER A 72 6.18 5.59 -4.58
CA SER A 72 6.26 4.31 -3.87
C SER A 72 5.04 3.98 -3.00
N ILE A 73 4.98 2.76 -2.46
CA ILE A 73 3.96 2.34 -1.47
C ILE A 73 3.97 3.30 -0.26
N CYS A 74 5.15 3.50 0.34
CA CYS A 74 5.38 4.59 1.27
C CYS A 74 5.60 5.87 0.44
N ARG A 75 4.51 6.56 0.07
CA ARG A 75 4.55 7.68 -0.88
C ARG A 75 5.09 8.95 -0.22
N HIS A 76 5.91 9.70 -0.94
CA HIS A 76 6.51 10.95 -0.50
C HIS A 76 6.12 12.10 -1.44
N PRO A 77 6.11 13.35 -0.96
CA PRO A 77 5.82 14.48 -1.82
C PRO A 77 6.87 14.62 -2.94
N ASN A 78 6.43 14.82 -4.18
CA ASN A 78 7.31 15.10 -5.31
C ASN A 78 7.60 16.61 -5.41
N PRO A 79 8.81 17.08 -5.09
CA PRO A 79 9.12 18.52 -5.09
C PRO A 79 9.08 19.16 -6.49
N ARG A 80 9.00 18.36 -7.56
CA ARG A 80 8.86 18.87 -8.94
C ARG A 80 7.44 19.32 -9.28
N LEU A 81 6.45 18.94 -8.48
CA LEU A 81 5.05 19.33 -8.67
C LEU A 81 4.71 20.60 -7.87
N PRO A 82 3.67 21.35 -8.27
CA PRO A 82 3.03 22.38 -7.43
C PRO A 82 2.66 21.82 -6.06
N GLU A 83 2.70 22.65 -5.02
CA GLU A 83 2.50 22.22 -3.63
C GLU A 83 1.16 21.51 -3.43
N GLU A 84 0.10 22.04 -4.04
CA GLU A 84 -1.26 21.53 -4.03
C GLU A 84 -1.43 20.16 -4.73
N GLU A 85 -0.46 19.76 -5.55
CA GLU A 85 -0.47 18.48 -6.27
C GLU A 85 0.41 17.41 -5.59
N ARG A 86 1.18 17.78 -4.56
CA ARG A 86 2.06 16.85 -3.86
C ARG A 86 1.24 15.92 -2.97
N VAL A 87 1.26 14.64 -3.30
CA VAL A 87 0.60 13.60 -2.53
C VAL A 87 1.63 12.80 -1.76
N GLU A 88 1.30 12.45 -0.51
CA GLU A 88 2.13 11.60 0.34
C GLU A 88 1.27 10.64 1.16
N THR A 89 1.90 9.60 1.73
CA THR A 89 1.24 8.75 2.72
C THR A 89 1.21 9.48 4.06
N ILE A 90 0.01 9.80 4.55
CA ILE A 90 -0.19 10.51 5.82
C ILE A 90 -0.58 9.58 6.98
N PHE A 91 -0.99 8.35 6.68
CA PHE A 91 -1.45 7.40 7.68
C PHE A 91 -1.31 5.96 7.16
N ALA A 92 -1.02 5.03 8.05
CA ALA A 92 -1.08 3.60 7.76
C ALA A 92 -1.66 2.82 8.94
N VAL A 93 -2.31 1.69 8.63
CA VAL A 93 -2.95 0.83 9.62
C VAL A 93 -2.75 -0.63 9.28
N LEU A 94 -2.52 -1.43 10.31
CA LEU A 94 -2.51 -2.88 10.31
C LEU A 94 -3.57 -3.35 11.30
N MET A 95 -4.36 -4.34 10.93
CA MET A 95 -5.44 -4.87 11.77
C MET A 95 -5.24 -6.36 11.93
N ASP A 96 -5.05 -6.79 13.18
CA ASP A 96 -5.13 -8.19 13.58
C ASP A 96 -6.56 -8.47 14.04
N LEU A 97 -7.29 -9.21 13.20
CA LEU A 97 -8.71 -9.50 13.43
C LEU A 97 -8.92 -10.62 14.45
N ASP A 98 -7.91 -11.49 14.65
CA ASP A 98 -7.98 -12.56 15.63
C ASP A 98 -7.72 -12.01 17.04
N ALA A 99 -6.72 -11.13 17.17
CA ALA A 99 -6.38 -10.49 18.43
C ALA A 99 -7.25 -9.26 18.77
N LEU A 100 -8.06 -8.78 17.82
CA LEU A 100 -8.79 -7.51 17.91
C LEU A 100 -7.86 -6.34 18.28
N GLN A 101 -6.74 -6.24 17.56
CA GLN A 101 -5.73 -5.21 17.75
C GLN A 101 -5.46 -4.48 16.44
N MET A 102 -5.13 -3.20 16.53
CA MET A 102 -4.60 -2.43 15.42
C MET A 102 -3.25 -1.83 15.75
N ARG A 103 -2.36 -1.79 14.76
CA ARG A 103 -1.15 -0.98 14.77
C ARG A 103 -1.32 0.14 13.76
N TYR A 104 -0.92 1.37 14.09
CA TYR A 104 -1.09 2.50 13.18
C TYR A 104 0.08 3.47 13.24
N ALA A 105 0.35 4.13 12.12
CA ALA A 105 1.33 5.19 11.97
C ALA A 105 0.60 6.50 11.63
N GLY A 106 0.64 7.48 12.55
CA GLY A 106 0.04 8.81 12.39
C GLY A 106 0.90 9.77 11.57
N GLY A 107 1.39 9.32 10.43
CA GLY A 107 2.30 10.03 9.54
C GLY A 107 2.83 9.10 8.46
N THR A 108 3.80 9.55 7.68
CA THR A 108 4.47 8.69 6.69
C THR A 108 5.12 7.50 7.40
N PRO A 109 4.79 6.24 7.06
CA PRO A 109 5.16 5.08 7.87
C PRO A 109 6.65 4.91 8.14
N CYS A 110 7.51 5.45 7.28
CA CYS A 110 8.97 5.41 7.45
C CYS A 110 9.54 6.49 8.39
N THR A 111 8.75 7.50 8.76
CA THR A 111 9.21 8.63 9.60
C THR A 111 8.68 8.57 11.01
N VAL A 112 7.65 7.75 11.26
CA VAL A 112 7.02 7.60 12.58
C VAL A 112 7.00 6.13 13.02
N PRO A 113 7.08 5.86 14.33
CA PRO A 113 6.82 4.51 14.84
C PRO A 113 5.34 4.16 14.70
N PHE A 114 5.04 2.87 14.61
CA PHE A 114 3.67 2.39 14.75
C PHE A 114 3.29 2.31 16.23
N ALA A 115 2.12 2.84 16.57
CA ALA A 115 1.50 2.70 17.88
C ALA A 115 0.48 1.55 17.85
N SER A 116 0.28 0.87 18.98
CA SER A 116 -0.71 -0.21 19.12
C SER A 116 -1.98 0.28 19.82
N LEU A 117 -3.14 -0.24 19.41
CA LEU A 117 -4.44 0.00 20.01
C LEU A 117 -5.23 -1.31 20.08
N SER A 118 -5.84 -1.58 21.22
CA SER A 118 -6.78 -2.71 21.41
C SER A 118 -8.19 -2.27 21.06
N LEU A 119 -8.97 -3.15 20.41
CA LEU A 119 -10.33 -2.87 19.91
C LEU A 119 -11.44 -3.48 20.81
N THR A 120 -11.16 -3.59 22.10
CA THR A 120 -12.06 -4.14 23.13
C THR A 120 -13.32 -3.32 23.34
#